data_AF-D3Z093-F1
#
_entry.id   AF-D3Z093-F1
#
_cell.length_a   1.000
_cell.length_b   1.000
_cell.length_c   1.000
_cell.angle_alpha   90.00
_cell.angle_beta   90.00
_cell.angle_gamma   90.00
#
_symmetry.space_group_name_H-M   'P 1'
#
loop_
_entity.id
_entity.type
_entity.pdbx_description
1 polymer ?
#
loop_
_entity_poly.entity_id
_entity_poly.type
_entity_poly.pdbx_seq_one_letter_code
_entity_poly.pdbx_strand_id
1 'polypeptide(L)'
;MLIPLSMKNCFRLLCQHKVPAAGFKSPPTHGLILQSISNDVYENLAFEDWIHDHIHLEGKPILFLWRNSPSVVIGRHQNPWQECNLHLMRQEGIKLARRKSGGGAVYHDMGNINLTFFTTKTKYDRMENLKLIVRALNAVQPQLDVQPTKKFDLLLDGQFKISGTASKIGRTAAYHHCTLLCSTNRTALSSSLKSPYCGIKSNATPSIPSAVKNLLERDSTLTCEVLMSA
;
A
#
# COMPACT_ATOMS: atom_id res chain seq x y z
N MET A 1 -40.74 4.95 -20.17
CA MET A 1 -40.06 6.07 -19.51
C MET A 1 -38.57 5.71 -19.45
N LEU A 2 -37.80 6.19 -20.42
CA LEU A 2 -36.38 5.87 -20.60
C LEU A 2 -35.55 6.89 -19.83
N ILE A 3 -34.71 6.41 -18.90
CA ILE A 3 -33.71 7.23 -18.21
C ILE A 3 -32.47 7.28 -19.09
N PRO A 4 -31.96 8.45 -19.51
CA PRO A 4 -30.75 8.51 -20.30
C PRO A 4 -29.53 8.32 -19.40
N LEU A 5 -28.73 7.31 -19.74
CA LEU A 5 -27.45 6.99 -19.13
C LEU A 5 -26.41 8.05 -19.55
N SER A 6 -26.16 9.04 -18.70
CA SER A 6 -25.01 9.94 -18.87
C SER A 6 -23.79 9.37 -18.14
N MET A 7 -23.17 8.34 -18.71
CA MET A 7 -21.82 7.88 -18.35
C MET A 7 -20.82 8.36 -19.39
N LYS A 8 -20.57 9.66 -19.43
CA LYS A 8 -19.43 10.23 -20.15
C LYS A 8 -18.74 11.23 -19.25
N ASN A 9 -17.53 10.87 -18.80
CA ASN A 9 -16.46 11.72 -18.23
C ASN A 9 -15.85 11.28 -16.86
N CYS A 10 -15.75 9.99 -16.56
CA CYS A 10 -15.04 9.54 -15.34
C CYS A 10 -13.52 9.30 -15.48
N PHE A 11 -12.92 9.42 -16.67
CA PHE A 11 -11.47 9.24 -16.81
C PHE A 11 -10.87 10.35 -17.68
N ARG A 12 -10.42 11.44 -17.04
CA ARG A 12 -9.37 12.29 -17.63
C ARG A 12 -8.05 11.57 -17.41
N LEU A 13 -7.51 10.96 -18.47
CA LEU A 13 -6.16 10.43 -18.49
C LEU A 13 -5.17 11.62 -18.50
N LEU A 14 -4.79 12.12 -17.33
CA LEU A 14 -3.65 13.02 -17.21
C LEU A 14 -2.39 12.16 -17.00
N CYS A 15 -1.78 11.74 -18.10
CA CYS A 15 -0.42 11.20 -18.07
C CYS A 15 0.54 12.37 -17.82
N GLN A 16 0.92 12.61 -16.57
CA GLN A 16 2.11 13.41 -16.28
C GLN A 16 3.32 12.46 -16.25
N HIS A 17 4.15 12.52 -17.29
CA HIS A 17 5.45 11.87 -17.25
C HIS A 17 6.38 12.65 -16.31
N LYS A 18 6.50 12.18 -15.07
CA LYS A 18 7.62 12.55 -14.19
C LYS A 18 8.48 11.31 -13.98
N VAL A 19 9.78 11.44 -14.26
CA VAL A 19 10.77 10.39 -14.01
C VAL A 19 11.18 10.51 -12.53
N PRO A 20 11.01 9.47 -11.69
CA PRO A 20 11.46 9.49 -10.30
C PRO A 20 12.99 9.60 -10.23
N ALA A 21 13.51 10.24 -9.19
CA ALA A 21 14.95 10.40 -8.98
C ALA A 21 15.63 9.05 -8.68
N ALA A 22 14.90 8.12 -8.06
CA ALA A 22 15.34 6.75 -7.82
C ALA A 22 15.18 5.87 -9.06
N GLY A 23 16.06 6.05 -10.05
CA GLY A 23 16.09 5.21 -11.25
C GLY A 23 16.27 3.71 -10.97
N PHE A 24 15.64 2.88 -11.80
CA PHE A 24 15.98 1.46 -11.92
C PHE A 24 17.37 1.31 -12.59
N LYS A 25 18.15 0.28 -12.20
CA LYS A 25 19.55 0.03 -12.65
C LYS A 25 19.76 -0.25 -14.15
N SER A 26 18.73 -0.08 -14.98
CA SER A 26 18.76 -0.14 -16.44
C SER A 26 17.60 0.73 -16.95
N PRO A 27 17.75 1.54 -18.01
CA PRO A 27 16.61 2.28 -18.53
C PRO A 27 15.59 1.26 -19.06
N PRO A 28 14.41 1.08 -18.43
CA PRO A 28 13.37 0.32 -19.07
C PRO A 28 12.77 1.27 -20.10
N THR A 29 12.96 1.01 -21.39
CA THR A 29 12.23 1.74 -22.43
C THR A 29 10.70 1.60 -22.30
N HIS A 30 10.19 0.77 -21.37
CA HIS A 30 8.76 0.43 -21.26
C HIS A 30 8.19 0.24 -19.83
N GLY A 31 8.79 0.78 -18.76
CA GLY A 31 8.12 0.79 -17.43
C GLY A 31 6.95 1.78 -17.38
N LEU A 32 5.91 1.52 -16.57
CA LEU A 32 4.78 2.46 -16.39
C LEU A 32 4.59 2.82 -14.91
N ILE A 33 4.39 4.10 -14.63
CA ILE A 33 4.01 4.59 -13.31
C ILE A 33 2.59 5.12 -13.39
N LEU A 34 1.72 4.62 -12.52
CA LEU A 34 0.33 5.02 -12.38
C LEU A 34 0.12 5.61 -11.00
N GLN A 35 -0.65 6.68 -10.91
CA GLN A 35 -1.09 7.23 -9.63
C GLN A 35 -2.61 7.31 -9.62
N SER A 36 -3.23 6.77 -8.57
CA SER A 36 -4.68 6.91 -8.41
C SER A 36 -5.05 8.34 -8.05
N ILE A 37 -6.09 8.85 -8.70
CA ILE A 37 -6.78 10.09 -8.29
C ILE A 37 -7.85 9.82 -7.22
N SER A 38 -8.24 8.55 -7.02
CA SER A 38 -9.22 8.15 -6.03
C SER A 38 -8.59 7.94 -4.65
N ASN A 39 -9.35 8.29 -3.61
CA ASN A 39 -9.02 7.94 -2.24
C ASN A 39 -9.95 6.85 -1.68
N ASP A 40 -10.78 6.23 -2.52
CA ASP A 40 -11.62 5.12 -2.12
C ASP A 40 -10.83 3.80 -2.14
N VAL A 41 -10.81 3.12 -0.99
CA VAL A 41 -10.07 1.86 -0.83
C VAL A 41 -10.61 0.74 -1.72
N TYR A 42 -11.91 0.73 -2.03
CA TYR A 42 -12.52 -0.31 -2.84
C TYR A 42 -12.19 -0.09 -4.32
N GLU A 43 -12.27 1.14 -4.81
CA GLU A 43 -11.85 1.50 -6.18
C GLU A 43 -10.38 1.19 -6.41
N ASN A 44 -9.51 1.58 -5.47
CA ASN A 44 -8.07 1.33 -5.61
C ASN A 44 -7.72 -0.16 -5.58
N LEU A 45 -8.35 -0.96 -4.70
CA LEU A 45 -8.18 -2.41 -4.68
C LEU A 45 -8.77 -3.09 -5.93
N ALA A 46 -9.89 -2.59 -6.43
CA ALA A 46 -10.48 -3.09 -7.68
C ALA A 46 -9.58 -2.80 -8.88
N PHE A 47 -8.93 -1.63 -8.91
CA PHE A 47 -7.96 -1.30 -9.95
C PHE A 47 -6.70 -2.16 -9.86
N GLU A 48 -6.22 -2.45 -8.63
CA GLU A 48 -5.11 -3.39 -8.42
C GLU A 48 -5.42 -4.78 -8.99
N ASP A 49 -6.63 -5.28 -8.69
CA ASP A 49 -7.12 -6.55 -9.24
C ASP A 49 -7.29 -6.52 -10.76
N TRP A 50 -7.81 -5.41 -11.30
CA TRP A 50 -8.01 -5.26 -12.73
C TRP A 50 -6.68 -5.30 -13.48
N ILE A 51 -5.65 -4.58 -13.02
CA ILE A 51 -4.30 -4.65 -13.62
C ILE A 51 -3.78 -6.09 -13.58
N HIS A 52 -3.88 -6.75 -12.43
CA HIS A 52 -3.41 -8.12 -12.26
C HIS A 52 -4.08 -9.10 -13.24
N ASP A 53 -5.38 -8.94 -13.49
CA ASP A 53 -6.16 -9.89 -14.30
C ASP A 53 -6.14 -9.57 -15.81
N HIS A 54 -5.88 -8.32 -16.21
CA HIS A 54 -6.07 -7.88 -17.61
C HIS A 54 -4.82 -7.34 -18.31
N ILE A 55 -3.75 -7.01 -17.59
CA ILE A 55 -2.56 -6.39 -18.20
C ILE A 55 -1.45 -7.41 -18.45
N HIS A 56 -0.92 -7.43 -19.67
CA HIS A 56 0.29 -8.17 -20.02
C HIS A 56 1.53 -7.40 -19.54
N LEU A 57 2.25 -7.96 -18.57
CA LEU A 57 3.38 -7.32 -17.87
C LEU A 57 4.76 -7.69 -18.44
N GLU A 58 4.82 -8.50 -19.51
CA GLU A 58 6.09 -8.89 -20.13
C GLU A 58 6.80 -7.66 -20.71
N GLY A 59 8.04 -7.41 -20.30
CA GLY A 59 8.79 -6.21 -20.66
C GLY A 59 8.22 -4.87 -20.14
N LYS A 60 7.11 -4.88 -19.39
CA LYS A 60 6.36 -3.69 -18.95
C LYS A 60 5.93 -3.81 -17.47
N PRO A 61 6.86 -3.66 -16.51
CA PRO A 61 6.49 -3.59 -15.10
C PRO A 61 5.70 -2.31 -14.82
N ILE A 62 4.80 -2.37 -13.83
CA ILE A 62 3.98 -1.22 -13.42
C ILE A 62 4.22 -0.92 -11.95
N LEU A 63 4.47 0.36 -11.63
CA LEU A 63 4.37 0.88 -10.28
C LEU A 63 3.05 1.65 -10.15
N PHE A 64 2.18 1.23 -9.24
CA PHE A 64 0.94 1.91 -8.93
C PHE A 64 1.03 2.55 -7.54
N LEU A 65 0.87 3.87 -7.49
CA LEU A 65 0.91 4.69 -6.27
C LEU A 65 -0.50 5.14 -5.90
N TRP A 66 -0.91 4.96 -4.65
CA TRP A 66 -2.27 5.25 -4.22
C TRP A 66 -2.37 5.51 -2.72
N ARG A 67 -3.36 6.30 -2.33
CA ARG A 67 -3.69 6.62 -0.92
C ARG A 67 -5.18 6.44 -0.71
N ASN A 68 -5.58 6.11 0.51
CA ASN A 68 -6.99 5.92 0.85
C ASN A 68 -7.41 6.87 1.96
N SER A 69 -8.66 7.31 1.91
CA SER A 69 -9.38 7.84 3.08
C SER A 69 -9.34 6.80 4.23
N PRO A 70 -9.57 7.22 5.49
CA PRO A 70 -9.54 6.35 6.67
C PRO A 70 -10.17 4.97 6.43
N SER A 71 -9.33 3.94 6.46
CA SER A 71 -9.73 2.57 6.19
C SER A 71 -8.85 1.56 6.91
N VAL A 72 -9.44 0.44 7.32
CA VAL A 72 -8.70 -0.75 7.74
C VAL A 72 -8.75 -1.78 6.62
N VAL A 73 -7.57 -2.25 6.21
CA VAL A 73 -7.42 -3.26 5.16
C VAL A 73 -6.93 -4.56 5.78
N ILE A 74 -7.79 -5.57 5.79
CA ILE A 74 -7.47 -6.91 6.29
C ILE A 74 -7.02 -7.84 5.17
N GLY A 75 -6.16 -8.80 5.50
CA GLY A 75 -5.72 -9.84 4.58
C GLY A 75 -6.84 -10.80 4.17
N ARG A 76 -6.61 -11.52 3.07
CA ARG A 76 -7.59 -12.42 2.45
C ARG A 76 -8.23 -13.45 3.40
N HIS A 77 -7.47 -13.93 4.40
CA HIS A 77 -7.85 -15.02 5.31
C HIS A 77 -8.00 -14.58 6.77
N GLN A 78 -8.18 -13.27 7.02
CA GLN A 78 -8.32 -12.74 8.37
C GLN A 78 -9.79 -12.65 8.83
N ASN A 79 -9.99 -12.65 10.14
CA ASN A 79 -11.28 -12.43 10.79
C ASN A 79 -11.39 -10.96 11.25
N PRO A 80 -12.25 -10.11 10.65
CA PRO A 80 -12.34 -8.69 11.00
C PRO A 80 -12.72 -8.43 12.46
N TRP A 81 -13.51 -9.31 13.08
CA TRP A 81 -13.87 -9.18 14.50
C TRP A 81 -12.69 -9.46 15.41
N GLN A 82 -11.73 -10.29 15.00
CA GLN A 82 -10.51 -10.55 15.77
C GLN A 82 -9.47 -9.45 15.60
N GLU A 83 -9.42 -8.83 14.42
CA GLU A 83 -8.34 -7.92 14.05
C GLU A 83 -8.65 -6.43 14.30
N CYS A 84 -9.93 -6.05 14.39
CA CYS A 84 -10.32 -4.64 14.31
C CYS A 84 -11.42 -4.26 15.31
N ASN A 85 -11.42 -3.00 15.73
CA ASN A 85 -12.52 -2.39 16.49
C ASN A 85 -13.65 -1.95 15.55
N LEU A 86 -14.48 -2.90 15.11
CA LEU A 86 -15.56 -2.64 14.16
C LEU A 86 -16.64 -1.67 14.68
N HIS A 87 -16.80 -1.54 16.01
CA HIS A 87 -17.72 -0.56 16.58
C HIS A 87 -17.18 0.85 16.40
N LEU A 88 -15.95 1.12 16.85
CA LEU A 88 -15.27 2.39 16.67
C LEU A 88 -15.20 2.79 15.20
N MET A 89 -14.80 1.85 14.32
CA MET A 89 -14.68 2.13 12.89
C MET A 89 -16.00 2.62 12.28
N ARG A 90 -17.14 2.06 12.69
CA ARG A 90 -18.46 2.51 12.20
C ARG A 90 -18.81 3.90 12.70
N GLN A 91 -18.48 4.23 13.95
CA GLN A 91 -18.72 5.55 14.54
C GLN A 91 -17.88 6.63 13.87
N GLU A 92 -16.61 6.33 13.59
CA GLU A 92 -15.65 7.26 13.00
C GLU A 92 -15.68 7.28 11.45
N GLY A 93 -16.57 6.50 10.81
CA GLY A 93 -16.66 6.42 9.35
C GLY A 93 -15.44 5.77 8.68
N ILE A 94 -14.69 4.94 9.40
CA ILE A 94 -13.51 4.22 8.91
C ILE A 94 -13.97 2.98 8.12
N LYS A 95 -13.61 2.93 6.84
CA LYS A 95 -14.00 1.83 5.94
C LYS A 95 -13.30 0.52 6.32
N LEU A 96 -13.97 -0.61 6.15
CA LEU A 96 -13.34 -1.93 6.20
C LEU A 96 -13.21 -2.48 4.79
N ALA A 97 -12.01 -2.90 4.39
CA ALA A 97 -11.76 -3.57 3.13
C ALA A 97 -10.98 -4.87 3.34
N ARG A 98 -11.26 -5.87 2.49
CA ARG A 98 -10.49 -7.12 2.44
C ARG A 98 -9.76 -7.19 1.12
N ARG A 99 -8.43 -7.21 1.16
CA ARG A 99 -7.59 -7.35 -0.03
C ARG A 99 -7.48 -8.81 -0.48
N LYS A 100 -7.09 -9.03 -1.73
CA LYS A 100 -6.88 -10.39 -2.29
C LYS A 100 -5.55 -11.04 -1.87
N SER A 101 -4.56 -10.25 -1.45
CA SER A 101 -3.31 -10.75 -0.87
C SER A 101 -3.48 -11.24 0.57
N GLY A 102 -2.57 -12.09 1.02
CA GLY A 102 -2.50 -12.56 2.42
C GLY A 102 -1.97 -11.50 3.39
N GLY A 103 -1.59 -11.93 4.61
CA GLY A 103 -0.97 -11.09 5.63
C GLY A 103 -1.95 -10.49 6.65
N GLY A 104 -1.44 -9.54 7.45
CA GLY A 104 -2.15 -8.93 8.59
C GLY A 104 -3.03 -7.73 8.24
N ALA A 105 -3.66 -7.14 9.25
CA ALA A 105 -4.49 -5.95 9.14
C ALA A 105 -3.62 -4.69 9.25
N VAL A 106 -3.92 -3.70 8.41
CA VAL A 106 -3.24 -2.40 8.41
C VAL A 106 -4.27 -1.28 8.35
N TYR A 107 -3.93 -0.12 8.91
CA TYR A 107 -4.74 1.08 8.84
C TYR A 107 -4.15 2.03 7.80
N HIS A 108 -5.00 2.59 6.96
CA HIS A 108 -4.67 3.58 5.96
C HIS A 108 -5.41 4.88 6.27
N ASP A 109 -4.74 5.99 6.02
CA ASP A 109 -5.31 7.32 5.86
C ASP A 109 -4.49 8.08 4.80
N MET A 110 -4.73 9.39 4.66
CA MET A 110 -4.00 10.21 3.69
C MET A 110 -2.51 10.40 4.02
N GLY A 111 -2.09 10.05 5.25
CA GLY A 111 -0.69 10.02 5.67
C GLY A 111 0.04 8.71 5.38
N ASN A 112 -0.65 7.73 4.78
CA ASN A 112 -0.09 6.44 4.37
C ASN A 112 -0.06 6.32 2.84
N ILE A 113 1.13 6.13 2.26
CA ILE A 113 1.27 5.79 0.84
C ILE A 113 1.14 4.28 0.65
N ASN A 114 0.44 3.85 -0.39
CA ASN A 114 0.48 2.48 -0.86
C ASN A 114 1.22 2.43 -2.20
N LEU A 115 2.13 1.47 -2.32
CA LEU A 115 2.85 1.20 -3.56
C LEU A 115 2.57 -0.24 -3.96
N THR A 116 2.12 -0.46 -5.19
CA THR A 116 1.94 -1.79 -5.78
C THR A 116 2.86 -1.96 -6.98
N PHE A 117 3.77 -2.92 -6.89
CA PHE A 117 4.70 -3.31 -7.93
C PHE A 117 4.13 -4.52 -8.68
N PHE A 118 3.74 -4.33 -9.93
CA PHE A 118 3.28 -5.39 -10.81
C PHE A 118 4.41 -5.87 -11.71
N THR A 119 4.62 -7.18 -11.72
CA THR A 119 5.58 -7.84 -12.60
C THR A 119 5.01 -9.16 -13.13
N THR A 120 5.69 -9.75 -14.09
CA THR A 120 5.45 -11.17 -14.40
C THR A 120 5.87 -12.03 -13.23
N LYS A 121 5.27 -13.22 -13.09
CA LYS A 121 5.62 -14.17 -12.03
C LYS A 121 7.12 -14.50 -11.97
N THR A 122 7.79 -14.56 -13.12
CA THR A 122 9.23 -14.85 -13.22
C THR A 122 10.12 -13.70 -12.77
N LYS A 123 9.61 -12.46 -12.78
CA LYS A 123 10.30 -11.24 -12.33
C LYS A 123 9.82 -10.78 -10.94
N TYR A 124 9.09 -11.62 -10.23
CA TYR A 124 8.59 -11.31 -8.90
C TYR A 124 9.72 -11.33 -7.86
N ASP A 125 10.12 -10.15 -7.38
CA ASP A 125 11.11 -9.99 -6.33
C ASP A 125 10.70 -8.88 -5.34
N ARG A 126 10.26 -9.27 -4.14
CA ARG A 126 9.87 -8.33 -3.09
C ARG A 126 11.06 -7.56 -2.52
N MET A 127 12.22 -8.21 -2.39
CA MET A 127 13.37 -7.58 -1.77
C MET A 127 13.93 -6.49 -2.66
N GLU A 128 13.94 -6.67 -3.98
CA GLU A 128 14.35 -5.62 -4.90
C GLU A 128 13.40 -4.41 -4.86
N ASN A 129 12.09 -4.65 -4.77
CA ASN A 129 11.11 -3.57 -4.59
C ASN A 129 11.36 -2.78 -3.30
N LEU A 130 11.62 -3.47 -2.18
CA LEU A 130 11.94 -2.80 -0.92
C LEU A 130 13.25 -2.02 -0.98
N LYS A 131 14.29 -2.57 -1.63
CA LYS A 131 15.54 -1.86 -1.87
C LYS A 131 15.33 -0.61 -2.73
N LEU A 132 14.40 -0.64 -3.69
CA LEU A 132 14.05 0.55 -4.46
C LEU A 132 13.43 1.64 -3.58
N ILE A 133 12.50 1.27 -2.70
CA ILE A 133 11.91 2.22 -1.74
C ILE A 133 12.99 2.83 -0.85
N VAL A 134 13.93 2.03 -0.34
CA VAL A 134 15.05 2.55 0.45
C VAL A 134 15.92 3.50 -0.37
N ARG A 135 16.19 3.21 -1.65
CA ARG A 135 16.92 4.14 -2.54
C ARG A 135 16.17 5.47 -2.71
N ALA A 136 14.85 5.44 -2.89
CA ALA A 136 14.02 6.65 -2.99
C ALA A 136 14.04 7.47 -1.70
N LEU A 137 13.91 6.81 -0.54
CA LEU A 137 14.03 7.46 0.76
C LEU A 137 15.40 8.12 0.95
N ASN A 138 16.48 7.41 0.62
CA ASN A 138 17.84 7.91 0.75
C ASN A 138 18.15 9.06 -0.24
N ALA A 139 17.45 9.12 -1.37
CA ALA A 139 17.59 10.23 -2.32
C ALA A 139 17.02 11.55 -1.76
N VAL A 140 16.00 11.47 -0.90
CA VAL A 140 15.41 12.64 -0.23
C VAL A 140 16.17 12.97 1.05
N GLN A 141 16.46 11.96 1.88
CA GLN A 141 17.15 12.11 3.16
C GLN A 141 18.26 11.05 3.29
N PRO A 142 19.51 11.37 2.90
CA PRO A 142 20.62 10.42 2.90
C PRO A 142 21.00 9.84 4.27
N GLN A 143 20.61 10.50 5.36
CA GLN A 143 20.91 10.05 6.74
C GLN A 143 19.80 9.17 7.34
N LEU A 144 18.79 8.81 6.55
CA LEU A 144 17.68 8.01 7.04
C LEU A 144 18.09 6.54 7.20
N ASP A 145 18.07 6.02 8.43
CA ASP A 145 18.35 4.62 8.71
C ASP A 145 17.10 3.76 8.45
N VAL A 146 16.90 3.36 7.18
CA VAL A 146 15.83 2.45 6.78
C VAL A 146 16.38 1.19 6.15
N GLN A 147 15.94 0.04 6.67
CA GLN A 147 16.42 -1.26 6.22
C GLN A 147 15.28 -2.28 6.06
N PRO A 148 15.33 -3.10 5.00
CA PRO A 148 14.39 -4.20 4.83
C PRO A 148 14.75 -5.37 5.74
N THR A 149 13.74 -5.97 6.37
CA THR A 149 13.90 -7.18 7.18
C THR A 149 13.80 -8.45 6.33
N LYS A 150 14.24 -9.59 6.87
CA LYS A 150 14.00 -10.92 6.26
C LYS A 150 12.50 -11.23 6.09
N LYS A 151 11.63 -10.59 6.87
CA LYS A 151 10.16 -10.72 6.78
C LYS A 151 9.53 -9.72 5.81
N PHE A 152 10.35 -8.97 5.06
CA PHE A 152 9.91 -7.97 4.09
C PHE A 152 9.14 -6.81 4.74
N ASP A 153 9.55 -6.37 5.92
CA ASP A 153 9.12 -5.08 6.49
C ASP A 153 10.23 -4.04 6.27
N LEU A 154 9.90 -2.74 6.26
CA LEU A 154 10.91 -1.68 6.41
C LEU A 154 10.89 -1.16 7.84
N LEU A 155 12.07 -1.16 8.47
CA LEU A 155 12.28 -0.61 9.80
C LEU A 155 13.08 0.68 9.71
N LEU A 156 12.63 1.69 10.45
CA LEU A 156 13.33 2.94 10.74
C LEU A 156 14.09 2.82 12.07
N ASP A 157 15.34 3.29 12.08
CA ASP A 157 16.25 3.26 13.25
C ASP A 157 16.38 1.83 13.86
N GLY A 158 16.27 0.80 13.00
CA GLY A 158 16.26 -0.62 13.36
C GLY A 158 15.10 -1.11 14.24
N GLN A 159 14.15 -0.24 14.60
CA GLN A 159 13.17 -0.52 15.66
C GLN A 159 11.72 -0.34 15.21
N PHE A 160 11.43 0.72 14.46
CA PHE A 160 10.06 1.12 14.18
C PHE A 160 9.66 0.71 12.77
N LYS A 161 8.61 -0.09 12.65
CA LYS A 161 8.06 -0.46 11.35
C LYS A 161 7.39 0.74 10.68
N ILE A 162 7.86 1.07 9.49
CA ILE A 162 7.31 2.16 8.65
C ILE A 162 6.60 1.62 7.39
N SER A 163 6.84 0.36 7.04
CA SER A 163 6.23 -0.31 5.89
C SER A 163 5.92 -1.77 6.22
N GLY A 164 4.71 -2.20 5.89
CA GLY A 164 4.33 -3.61 5.86
C GLY A 164 4.04 -4.05 4.44
N THR A 165 4.35 -5.32 4.13
CA THR A 165 4.17 -5.87 2.77
C THR A 165 3.16 -7.00 2.72
N ALA A 166 2.54 -7.16 1.56
CA ALA A 166 1.78 -8.34 1.18
C ALA A 166 1.86 -8.53 -0.34
N SER A 167 1.44 -9.70 -0.81
CA SER A 167 1.58 -10.05 -2.23
C SER A 167 0.53 -11.06 -2.68
N LYS A 168 0.31 -11.08 -3.99
CA LYS A 168 -0.51 -12.07 -4.67
C LYS A 168 0.23 -12.53 -5.92
N ILE A 169 0.28 -13.84 -6.11
CA ILE A 169 0.88 -14.47 -7.28
C ILE A 169 -0.27 -15.16 -8.02
N GLY A 170 -0.51 -14.74 -9.26
CA GLY A 170 -1.46 -15.34 -10.17
C GLY A 170 -0.80 -16.36 -11.10
N ARG A 171 -1.49 -16.66 -12.21
CA ARG A 171 -1.00 -17.60 -13.23
C ARG A 171 0.22 -17.05 -13.96
N THR A 172 0.13 -15.80 -14.41
CA THR A 172 1.15 -15.13 -15.25
C THR A 172 1.69 -13.85 -14.60
N ALA A 173 0.84 -13.12 -13.88
CA ALA A 173 1.18 -11.90 -13.17
C ALA A 173 1.44 -12.15 -11.67
N ALA A 174 2.21 -11.26 -11.06
CA ALA A 174 2.35 -11.13 -9.62
C ALA A 174 2.33 -9.66 -9.25
N TYR A 175 1.85 -9.37 -8.04
CA TYR A 175 2.06 -8.06 -7.45
C TYR A 175 2.56 -8.15 -6.02
N HIS A 176 3.40 -7.18 -5.67
CA HIS A 176 3.86 -6.89 -4.33
C HIS A 176 3.35 -5.51 -3.96
N HIS A 177 2.51 -5.40 -2.93
CA HIS A 177 2.14 -4.11 -2.40
C HIS A 177 2.69 -3.89 -1.00
N CYS A 178 2.88 -2.62 -0.67
CA CYS A 178 3.40 -2.21 0.61
C CYS A 178 2.85 -0.85 1.02
N THR A 179 2.79 -0.64 2.33
CA THR A 179 2.46 0.65 2.93
C THR A 179 3.71 1.48 3.17
N LEU A 180 3.59 2.78 3.34
CA LEU A 180 4.67 3.65 3.80
C LEU A 180 4.08 4.76 4.68
N LEU A 181 4.34 4.68 5.98
CA LEU A 181 3.82 5.60 6.99
C LEU A 181 4.58 6.93 6.94
N CYS A 182 3.94 7.94 6.36
CA CYS A 182 4.51 9.28 6.23
C CYS A 182 4.07 10.15 7.40
N SER A 183 2.76 10.29 7.58
CA SER A 183 2.13 11.18 8.58
C SER A 183 0.79 10.65 9.09
N THR A 184 0.62 9.32 9.11
CA THR A 184 -0.62 8.66 9.52
C THR A 184 -0.99 8.97 10.97
N ASN A 185 -2.28 9.13 11.25
CA ASN A 185 -2.79 9.26 12.62
C ASN A 185 -2.60 7.94 13.38
N ARG A 186 -1.50 7.84 14.13
CA ARG A 186 -1.13 6.63 14.90
C ARG A 186 -2.13 6.30 16.01
N THR A 187 -2.82 7.29 16.57
CA THR A 187 -3.87 7.07 17.56
C THR A 187 -5.04 6.35 16.92
N ALA A 188 -5.53 6.84 15.76
CA ALA A 188 -6.57 6.18 14.98
C ALA A 188 -6.16 4.78 14.49
N LEU A 189 -4.90 4.61 14.06
CA LEU A 189 -4.34 3.31 13.68
C LEU A 189 -4.42 2.31 14.84
N SER A 190 -3.89 2.68 16.01
CA SER A 190 -3.82 1.79 17.17
C SER A 190 -5.20 1.47 17.74
N SER A 191 -6.11 2.44 17.79
CA SER A 191 -7.48 2.23 18.29
C SER A 191 -8.32 1.38 17.33
N SER A 192 -8.15 1.56 16.01
CA SER A 192 -8.88 0.79 15.00
C SER A 192 -8.43 -0.67 14.91
N LEU A 193 -7.14 -0.94 15.15
CA LEU A 193 -6.56 -2.29 15.09
C LEU A 193 -6.59 -3.03 16.44
N LYS A 194 -7.20 -2.45 17.47
CA LYS A 194 -7.37 -3.08 18.78
C LYS A 194 -8.79 -3.61 18.94
N SER A 195 -9.01 -4.88 18.60
CA SER A 195 -10.31 -5.52 18.75
C SER A 195 -10.78 -5.53 20.22
N PRO A 196 -12.01 -5.08 20.52
CA PRO A 196 -12.62 -5.23 21.85
C PRO A 196 -13.30 -6.59 22.03
N TYR A 197 -13.39 -7.41 20.98
CA TYR A 197 -14.12 -8.67 21.02
C TYR A 197 -13.25 -9.77 21.64
N CYS A 198 -13.70 -10.34 22.76
CA CYS A 198 -13.02 -11.44 23.45
C CYS A 198 -13.70 -12.79 23.19
N GLY A 199 -13.01 -13.89 23.49
CA GLY A 199 -13.58 -15.25 23.41
C GLY A 199 -13.75 -15.83 22.01
N ILE A 200 -13.28 -15.13 20.96
CA ILE A 200 -13.33 -15.64 19.58
C ILE A 200 -12.33 -16.79 19.41
N LYS A 201 -12.82 -17.96 19.01
CA LYS A 201 -12.00 -19.10 18.57
C LYS A 201 -12.02 -19.15 17.05
N SER A 202 -10.86 -19.01 16.41
CA SER A 202 -10.75 -18.98 14.95
C SER A 202 -9.40 -19.53 14.46
N ASN A 203 -9.41 -20.13 13.27
CA ASN A 203 -8.20 -20.53 12.54
C ASN A 203 -7.78 -19.48 11.50
N ALA A 204 -8.38 -18.27 11.55
CA ALA A 204 -8.03 -17.17 10.66
C ALA A 204 -6.59 -16.71 10.89
N THR A 205 -5.97 -16.15 9.84
CA THR A 205 -4.60 -15.62 9.94
C THR A 205 -4.53 -14.43 10.90
N PRO A 206 -3.75 -14.49 11.99
CA PRO A 206 -3.61 -13.35 12.90
C PRO A 206 -2.64 -12.29 12.34
N SER A 207 -2.84 -11.03 12.72
CA SER A 207 -1.81 -10.01 12.51
C SER A 207 -0.62 -10.20 13.44
N ILE A 208 0.54 -9.67 13.04
CA ILE A 208 1.74 -9.58 13.88
C ILE A 208 1.88 -8.10 14.30
N PRO A 209 1.59 -7.74 15.55
CA PRO A 209 1.77 -6.37 16.03
C PRO A 209 3.23 -5.93 15.94
N SER A 210 3.45 -4.64 15.70
CA SER A 210 4.79 -4.04 15.65
C SER A 210 4.70 -2.58 16.11
N ALA A 211 5.76 -2.08 16.75
CA ALA A 211 5.89 -0.66 17.00
C ALA A 211 6.06 0.07 15.66
N VAL A 212 5.28 1.12 15.44
CA VAL A 212 5.29 1.90 14.19
C VAL A 212 5.67 3.34 14.47
N LYS A 213 6.21 4.02 13.45
CA LYS A 213 6.56 5.44 13.50
C LYS A 213 6.30 6.08 12.14
N ASN A 214 5.95 7.35 12.12
CA ASN A 214 5.84 8.11 10.88
C ASN A 214 7.22 8.63 10.44
N LEU A 215 7.47 8.67 9.14
CA LEU A 215 8.67 9.30 8.59
C LEU A 215 8.74 10.80 8.92
N LEU A 216 7.59 11.49 8.94
CA LEU A 216 7.52 12.91 9.28
C LEU A 216 7.92 13.22 10.73
N GLU A 217 7.84 12.24 11.64
CA GLU A 217 8.37 12.37 13.01
C GLU A 217 9.90 12.35 13.05
N ARG A 218 10.57 11.78 12.04
CA ARG A 218 12.03 11.74 11.94
C ARG A 218 12.56 12.97 11.22
N ASP A 219 11.87 13.39 10.17
CA ASP A 219 12.20 14.56 9.35
C ASP A 219 10.92 15.15 8.75
N SER A 220 10.64 16.41 9.10
CA SER A 220 9.45 17.14 8.65
C SER A 220 9.32 17.31 7.13
N THR A 221 10.41 17.14 6.38
CA THR A 221 10.43 17.23 4.92
C THR A 221 9.86 15.99 4.21
N LEU A 222 9.76 14.86 4.92
CA LEU A 222 9.30 13.56 4.39
C LEU A 222 7.77 13.47 4.29
N THR A 223 7.17 14.41 3.56
CA THR A 223 5.74 14.42 3.26
C THR A 223 5.38 13.36 2.23
N CYS A 224 4.09 12.98 2.16
CA CYS A 224 3.65 12.00 1.16
C CYS A 224 3.98 12.44 -0.27
N GLU A 225 3.81 13.72 -0.58
CA GLU A 225 4.00 14.29 -1.91
C GLU A 225 5.47 14.25 -2.34
N VAL A 226 6.39 14.55 -1.42
CA VAL A 226 7.84 14.44 -1.65
C VAL A 226 8.22 12.98 -1.89
N LEU A 227 7.74 12.06 -1.03
CA LEU A 227 8.06 10.64 -1.11
C LEU A 227 7.47 9.94 -2.32
N MET A 228 6.28 10.34 -2.78
CA MET A 228 5.69 9.82 -4.03
C MET A 228 6.42 10.32 -5.28
N SER A 229 7.16 11.43 -5.19
CA SER A 229 7.92 12.00 -6.31
C SER A 229 9.35 11.48 -6.41
N ALA A 230 9.92 10.99 -5.31
CA ALA A 230 11.29 10.50 -5.20
C ALA A 230 11.49 9.15 -5.92
#